data_AF-A0AAE2SHQ3-F1
#
_entry.id   AF-A0AAE2SHQ3-F1
#
_cell.length_a   1.000
_cell.length_b   1.000
_cell.length_c   1.000
_cell.angle_alpha   90.00
_cell.angle_beta   90.00
_cell.angle_gamma   90.00
#
_symmetry.space_group_name_H-M   'P 1'
#
loop_
_entity.id
_entity.type
_entity.pdbx_description
1 polymer ?
#
loop_
_entity_poly.entity_id
_entity_poly.type
_entity_poly.pdbx_seq_one_letter_code
_entity_poly.pdbx_strand_id
1 'polypeptide(L)'
;MWKLNDIQDGESYRVALKVAPTGSRIFELIPSSCEYNDYDFVTPVIDDHTLLRSRNYERIVTECGIEGDTDIFVDAHGIWMTASEIDQLDSDVEDIQWYKGVAPFFAPK
;
A
#
# COMPACT_ATOMS: atom_id res chain seq x y z
N MET A 1 -2.23 9.83 4.44
CA MET A 1 -1.88 10.36 3.11
C MET A 1 -0.89 11.49 3.29
N TRP A 2 0.31 11.36 2.72
CA TRP A 2 1.34 12.41 2.77
C TRP A 2 1.00 13.57 1.84
N LYS A 3 1.65 14.72 2.10
CA LYS A 3 1.56 15.94 1.31
C LYS A 3 2.77 16.05 0.38
N LEU A 4 2.62 16.83 -0.69
CA LEU A 4 3.72 17.08 -1.63
C LEU A 4 4.94 17.73 -0.97
N ASN A 5 4.71 18.55 0.07
CA ASN A 5 5.77 19.22 0.82
C ASN A 5 6.47 18.28 1.81
N ASP A 6 5.96 17.07 2.03
CA ASP A 6 6.62 16.07 2.87
C ASP A 6 7.80 15.41 2.12
N ILE A 7 7.84 15.53 0.78
CA ILE A 7 8.91 15.01 -0.09
C ILE A 7 9.97 16.10 -0.27
N GLN A 8 11.11 15.89 0.40
CA GLN A 8 12.26 16.77 0.38
C GLN A 8 13.25 16.32 -0.70
N ASP A 9 13.83 17.28 -1.39
CA ASP A 9 14.85 16.98 -2.40
C ASP A 9 16.15 16.58 -1.70
N GLY A 10 16.67 15.39 -2.02
CA GLY A 10 17.88 14.82 -1.42
C GLY A 10 17.66 13.75 -0.34
N GLU A 11 16.41 13.53 0.09
CA GLU A 11 16.04 12.41 0.96
C GLU A 11 15.49 11.26 0.11
N SER A 12 15.77 10.01 0.46
CA SER A 12 15.20 8.85 -0.22
C SER A 12 14.07 8.26 0.62
N TYR A 13 13.00 7.81 -0.02
CA TYR A 13 11.78 7.39 0.66
C TYR A 13 11.38 5.95 0.32
N ARG A 14 10.56 5.37 1.17
CA ARG A 14 9.81 4.14 0.93
C ARG A 14 8.32 4.43 1.16
N VAL A 15 7.46 3.62 0.56
CA VAL A 15 6.04 3.63 0.88
C VAL A 15 5.71 2.37 1.67
N ALA A 16 5.23 2.57 2.89
CA ALA A 16 4.79 1.52 3.78
C ALA A 16 3.27 1.37 3.72
N LEU A 17 2.81 0.13 3.78
CA LEU A 17 1.42 -0.26 3.79
C LEU A 17 1.08 -0.80 5.18
N LYS A 18 -0.07 -0.38 5.70
CA LYS A 18 -0.56 -0.78 7.02
C LYS A 18 -2.05 -1.04 7.02
N VAL A 19 -2.48 -2.04 7.78
CA VAL A 19 -3.86 -2.31 8.13
C VAL A 19 -4.11 -1.83 9.55
N ALA A 20 -5.02 -0.88 9.69
CA ALA A 20 -5.52 -0.47 11.00
C ALA A 20 -6.43 -1.58 11.58
N PRO A 21 -6.59 -1.66 12.92
CA PRO A 21 -7.54 -2.60 13.54
C PRO A 21 -8.98 -2.44 13.07
N THR A 22 -9.32 -1.27 12.52
CA THR A 22 -10.64 -0.97 11.94
C THR A 22 -10.82 -1.54 10.53
N GLY A 23 -9.76 -2.01 9.87
CA GLY A 23 -9.77 -2.45 8.47
C GLY A 23 -9.27 -1.40 7.48
N SER A 24 -8.98 -0.18 7.95
CA SER A 24 -8.45 0.87 7.07
C SER A 24 -7.09 0.45 6.48
N ARG A 25 -6.99 0.48 5.15
CA ARG A 25 -5.78 0.22 4.37
C ARG A 25 -5.06 1.54 4.12
N ILE A 26 -3.88 1.69 4.70
CA ILE A 26 -3.16 2.96 4.79
C ILE A 26 -1.86 2.86 3.99
N PHE A 27 -1.56 3.92 3.25
CA PHE A 27 -0.26 4.20 2.67
C PHE A 27 0.43 5.31 3.46
N GLU A 28 1.67 5.06 3.86
CA GLU A 28 2.50 5.97 4.64
C GLU A 28 3.85 6.16 3.95
N LEU A 29 4.25 7.42 3.77
CA LEU A 29 5.57 7.76 3.23
C LEU A 29 6.55 7.80 4.40
N ILE A 30 7.60 6.99 4.33
CA ILE A 30 8.63 6.94 5.36
C ILE A 30 10.01 7.25 4.76
N PRO A 31 10.87 8.01 5.45
CA PRO A 31 12.27 8.13 5.05
C PRO A 31 12.94 6.75 5.01
N SER A 32 13.83 6.54 4.05
CA SER A 32 14.59 5.29 3.90
C SER A 32 15.49 4.97 5.12
N SER A 33 15.81 6.00 5.92
CA SER A 33 16.56 5.93 7.16
C SER A 33 15.73 5.48 8.37
N CYS A 34 14.40 5.47 8.29
CA CYS A 34 13.54 4.99 9.36
C CYS A 34 13.43 3.46 9.37
N GLU A 35 13.44 2.88 10.57
CA GLU A 35 13.06 1.47 10.77
C GLU A 35 11.57 1.28 10.47
N TYR A 36 11.23 0.12 9.89
CA TYR A 36 9.88 -0.15 9.38
C TYR A 36 9.29 -1.50 9.83
N ASN A 37 9.73 -1.99 11.00
CA ASN A 37 9.32 -3.28 11.55
C ASN A 37 7.82 -3.36 11.90
N ASP A 38 7.14 -2.21 12.03
CA ASP A 38 5.72 -2.12 12.43
C ASP A 38 4.74 -2.06 11.24
N TYR A 39 5.23 -2.13 10.01
CA TYR A 39 4.42 -2.07 8.79
C TYR A 39 4.18 -3.47 8.21
N ASP A 40 3.07 -3.62 7.50
CA ASP A 40 2.65 -4.91 6.93
C ASP A 40 3.42 -5.25 5.67
N PHE A 41 3.60 -4.25 4.81
CA PHE A 41 4.36 -4.33 3.58
C PHE A 41 5.10 -3.02 3.35
N VAL A 42 6.23 -3.07 2.66
CA VAL A 42 7.05 -1.91 2.36
C VAL A 42 7.59 -2.03 0.95
N THR A 43 7.60 -0.93 0.21
CA THR A 43 8.29 -0.87 -1.08
C THR A 43 9.81 -0.83 -0.86
N PRO A 44 10.60 -1.22 -1.87
CA PRO A 44 11.99 -0.79 -1.95
C PRO A 44 12.12 0.74 -1.87
N VAL A 45 13.35 1.24 -1.74
CA VAL A 45 13.63 2.68 -1.83
C VAL A 45 13.18 3.19 -3.21
N ILE A 46 12.40 4.28 -3.22
CA ILE A 46 11.84 4.90 -4.42
C ILE A 46 12.66 6.14 -4.73
N ASP A 47 13.50 6.05 -5.76
CA ASP A 47 14.34 7.16 -6.22
C ASP A 47 13.57 8.19 -7.06
N ASP A 48 12.46 7.77 -7.70
CA ASP A 48 11.62 8.68 -8.49
C ASP A 48 10.67 9.49 -7.62
N HIS A 49 11.11 10.68 -7.22
CA HIS A 49 10.28 11.61 -6.45
C HIS A 49 9.05 12.10 -7.23
N THR A 50 9.04 12.05 -8.57
CA THR A 50 7.87 12.45 -9.36
C THR A 50 6.74 11.43 -9.19
N LEU A 51 7.09 10.14 -9.09
CA LEU A 51 6.14 9.07 -8.77
C LEU A 51 5.54 9.25 -7.38
N LEU A 52 6.37 9.55 -6.36
CA LEU A 52 5.90 9.84 -4.99
C LEU A 52 5.00 11.08 -4.92
N ARG A 53 5.33 12.13 -5.68
CA ARG A 53 4.52 13.37 -5.79
C ARG A 53 3.20 13.13 -6.53
N SER A 54 3.14 12.16 -7.44
CA SER A 54 1.89 11.81 -8.13
C SER A 54 0.81 11.27 -7.19
N ARG A 55 1.23 10.62 -6.08
CA ARG A 55 0.36 9.88 -5.15
C ARG A 55 -0.54 8.86 -5.84
N ASN A 56 -0.12 8.38 -7.01
CA ASN A 56 -0.79 7.28 -7.68
C ASN A 56 -0.31 5.97 -7.05
N TYR A 57 -1.05 5.50 -6.03
CA TYR A 57 -0.66 4.34 -5.24
C TYR A 57 -0.61 3.04 -6.04
N GLU A 58 -1.52 2.87 -6.99
CA GLU A 58 -1.50 1.75 -7.94
C GLU A 58 -0.17 1.73 -8.70
N ARG A 59 0.19 2.85 -9.34
CA ARG A 59 1.47 2.95 -10.07
C ARG A 59 2.68 2.77 -9.15
N ILE A 60 2.66 3.30 -7.94
CA ILE A 60 3.75 3.11 -6.97
C ILE A 60 3.95 1.62 -6.69
N VAL A 61 2.88 0.90 -6.36
CA VAL A 61 2.97 -0.53 -6.04
C VAL A 61 3.34 -1.36 -7.27
N THR A 62 2.78 -1.05 -8.44
CA THR A 62 3.09 -1.80 -9.68
C THR A 62 4.49 -1.54 -10.21
N GLU A 63 4.99 -0.30 -10.18
CA GLU A 63 6.30 0.05 -10.73
C GLU A 63 7.45 -0.25 -9.76
N CYS A 64 7.24 -0.04 -8.45
CA CYS A 64 8.27 -0.27 -7.44
C CYS A 64 8.22 -1.67 -6.82
N GLY A 65 7.07 -2.35 -6.88
CA GLY A 65 6.85 -3.61 -6.19
C GLY A 65 6.83 -3.47 -4.66
N ILE A 66 6.78 -4.62 -3.99
CA ILE A 66 6.80 -4.76 -2.54
C ILE A 66 7.95 -5.67 -2.15
N GLU A 67 8.65 -5.36 -1.05
CA GLU A 67 9.70 -6.23 -0.52
C GLU A 67 9.10 -7.57 -0.06
N GLY A 68 9.71 -8.68 -0.47
CA GLY A 68 9.38 -10.03 0.02
C GLY A 68 8.41 -10.85 -0.84
N ASP A 69 8.54 -10.80 -2.17
CA ASP A 69 7.79 -11.62 -3.14
C ASP A 69 6.27 -11.64 -2.86
N THR A 70 5.72 -10.49 -2.50
CA THR A 70 4.28 -10.34 -2.26
C THR A 70 3.67 -9.42 -3.29
N ASP A 71 2.66 -9.90 -4.00
CA ASP A 71 1.88 -9.09 -4.92
C ASP A 71 0.75 -8.36 -4.18
N ILE A 72 0.73 -7.04 -4.34
CA ILE A 72 -0.29 -6.15 -3.81
C ILE A 72 -0.99 -5.44 -4.97
N PHE A 73 -2.31 -5.40 -4.89
CA PHE A 73 -3.20 -4.74 -5.82
C PHE A 73 -3.79 -3.51 -5.15
N VAL A 74 -4.05 -2.44 -5.91
CA VAL A 74 -4.65 -1.21 -5.40
C VAL A 74 -5.85 -0.85 -6.25
N ASP A 75 -7.01 -0.64 -5.64
CA ASP A 75 -8.21 -0.24 -6.35
C ASP A 75 -8.23 1.27 -6.70
N ALA A 76 -9.26 1.68 -7.45
CA ALA A 76 -9.46 3.08 -7.84
C ALA A 76 -9.68 4.05 -6.65
N HIS A 77 -10.00 3.53 -5.46
CA HIS A 77 -10.17 4.30 -4.23
C HIS A 77 -8.91 4.36 -3.37
N GLY A 78 -7.82 3.69 -3.79
CA GLY A 78 -6.59 3.61 -3.03
C GLY A 78 -6.65 2.60 -1.88
N ILE A 79 -7.49 1.57 -1.99
CA ILE A 79 -7.52 0.43 -1.07
C ILE A 79 -6.59 -0.63 -1.62
N TRP A 80 -5.60 -1.03 -0.82
CA TRP A 80 -4.71 -2.11 -1.20
C TRP A 80 -5.20 -3.47 -0.70
N MET A 81 -4.97 -4.51 -1.49
CA MET A 81 -5.37 -5.89 -1.26
C MET A 81 -4.24 -6.83 -1.68
N THR A 82 -4.11 -7.95 -0.98
CA THR A 82 -3.20 -9.05 -1.35
C THR A 82 -3.74 -9.82 -2.56
N ALA A 83 -2.87 -10.51 -3.29
CA ALA A 83 -3.28 -11.41 -4.38
C ALA A 83 -4.38 -12.40 -3.96
N SER A 84 -4.24 -12.99 -2.77
CA SER A 84 -5.23 -13.94 -2.23
C SER A 84 -6.60 -13.31 -2.00
N GLU A 85 -6.65 -12.05 -1.53
CA GLU A 85 -7.93 -11.33 -1.35
C GLU A 85 -8.59 -11.06 -2.71
N ILE A 86 -7.82 -10.70 -3.73
CA ILE A 86 -8.32 -10.49 -5.11
C ILE A 86 -8.84 -11.80 -5.71
N ASP A 87 -8.07 -12.89 -5.63
CA ASP A 87 -8.47 -14.19 -6.18
C ASP A 87 -9.80 -14.68 -5.58
N GLN A 88 -10.02 -14.44 -4.28
CA GLN A 88 -11.27 -14.79 -3.60
C GLN A 88 -12.44 -13.89 -4.01
N LEU A 89 -12.19 -12.59 -4.19
CA LEU A 89 -13.19 -11.63 -4.69
C LEU A 89 -13.63 -11.99 -6.11
N ASP A 90 -12.68 -12.25 -7.00
CA ASP A 90 -12.94 -12.61 -8.40
C ASP A 90 -13.64 -13.97 -8.55
N SER A 91 -13.50 -14.83 -7.54
CA SER A 91 -14.15 -16.14 -7.47
C SER A 91 -15.51 -16.12 -6.75
N ASP A 92 -16.03 -14.95 -6.39
CA ASP A 92 -17.29 -14.77 -5.65
C ASP A 92 -17.37 -15.62 -4.36
N VAL A 93 -16.26 -15.77 -3.64
CA VAL A 93 -16.23 -16.49 -2.36
C VAL A 93 -17.03 -15.72 -1.31
N GLU A 94 -17.99 -16.39 -0.65
CA GLU A 94 -18.84 -15.74 0.37
C GLU A 94 -18.04 -15.30 1.62
N ASP A 95 -17.08 -16.12 2.06
CA ASP A 95 -16.27 -15.91 3.27
C ASP A 95 -14.81 -15.59 2.95
N ILE A 96 -14.55 -14.38 2.45
CA ILE A 96 -13.21 -13.93 2.09
C ILE A 96 -12.27 -13.90 3.30
N GLN A 97 -11.13 -14.57 3.18
CA GLN A 97 -10.03 -14.54 4.14
C GLN A 97 -9.24 -13.24 3.99
N TRP A 98 -9.71 -12.20 4.68
CA TRP A 98 -9.04 -10.91 4.71
C TRP A 98 -7.69 -10.97 5.39
N TYR A 99 -6.74 -10.18 4.90
CA TYR A 99 -5.44 -10.00 5.56
C TYR A 99 -5.65 -9.51 7.01
N LYS A 100 -4.98 -10.18 7.96
CA LYS A 100 -5.17 -10.00 9.41
C LYS A 100 -6.60 -10.21 9.91
N GLY A 101 -7.46 -10.86 9.12
CA GLY A 101 -8.84 -11.16 9.49
C GLY A 101 -9.77 -9.95 9.52
N VAL A 102 -9.38 -8.82 8.92
CA VAL A 102 -10.20 -7.59 8.93
C VAL A 102 -10.45 -7.11 7.51
N ALA A 103 -11.74 -7.03 7.16
CA ALA A 103 -12.19 -6.54 5.86
C ALA A 103 -11.81 -5.07 5.64
N PRO A 104 -11.39 -4.68 4.44
CA PRO A 104 -11.15 -3.27 4.12
C PRO A 104 -12.47 -2.48 4.07
N PHE A 105 -12.36 -1.18 4.32
CA PHE A 105 -13.49 -0.27 4.13
C PHE A 105 -13.67 0.06 2.66
N PHE A 106 -14.50 -0.71 1.97
CA PHE A 106 -14.91 -0.38 0.61
C PHE A 106 -15.81 0.87 0.60
N ALA A 107 -15.63 1.71 -0.41
CA ALA A 107 -16.57 2.78 -0.67
C ALA A 107 -17.95 2.16 -0.99
N PRO A 108 -19.06 2.75 -0.51
CA PRO A 108 -20.40 2.29 -0.87
C PRO A 108 -20.59 2.38 -2.40
N LYS A 109 -21.21 1.34 -2.97
CA LYS A 109 -21.54 1.23 -4.40
C LYS A 109 -22.50 2.31 -4.88
#